data_AF-A0A7X3ZYA4-F1
#
_entry.id   AF-A0A7X3ZYA4-F1
#
_cell.length_a   1.000
_cell.length_b   1.000
_cell.length_c   1.000
_cell.angle_alpha   90.00
_cell.angle_beta   90.00
_cell.angle_gamma   90.00
#
_symmetry.space_group_name_H-M   'P 1'
#
loop_
_entity.id
_entity.type
_entity.pdbx_description
1 polymer ?
#
loop_
_entity_poly.entity_id
_entity_poly.type
_entity_poly.pdbx_seq_one_letter_code
_entity_poly.pdbx_strand_id
1 'polypeptide(L)'
;MTGLNRTLRHKGRKRESRRDTVWLFGLHAVRHALSNPAREKLRLVLTKNAFDRLRDVVTEAGIEPEIADARKFPAPLDPASVHQGAALEVKPLDWGALELLLPDRRSLVVLCLDRVTDPHNVGAILRSAEVFGACAVVAPLRHSAPETGALAKSASGALERLPYVRVRNLASALEDLRLCGFFLIGLDGEADQMLEAALAEAPGRIALVLGAEGQGLRMKTRTACDRLARIGAVGGFDSLNVSNASAVALYAATQRQLAAVDNET
;
A
#
# COMPACT_ATOMS: atom_id res chain seq x y z
N MET A 1 -5.08 13.57 -40.44
CA MET A 1 -3.98 12.58 -40.44
C MET A 1 -3.78 12.01 -39.02
N THR A 2 -4.75 11.24 -38.51
CA THR A 2 -4.87 10.96 -37.06
C THR A 2 -5.28 9.52 -36.75
N GLY A 3 -4.77 8.55 -37.52
CA GLY A 3 -5.17 7.13 -37.39
C GLY A 3 -4.07 6.14 -37.03
N LEU A 4 -2.78 6.48 -37.17
CA LEU A 4 -1.71 5.46 -37.21
C LEU A 4 -0.90 5.29 -35.91
N ASN A 5 -1.05 6.18 -34.92
CA ASN A 5 -0.20 6.19 -33.70
C ASN A 5 -0.78 5.44 -32.48
N ARG A 6 -2.05 5.00 -32.51
CA ARG A 6 -2.64 4.23 -31.39
C ARG A 6 -2.26 2.73 -31.42
N THR A 7 -2.08 2.16 -32.60
CA THR A 7 -1.94 0.70 -32.77
C THR A 7 -0.54 0.18 -32.46
N LEU A 8 0.50 1.03 -32.55
CA LEU A 8 1.90 0.66 -32.28
C LEU A 8 2.26 0.67 -30.78
N ARG A 9 1.52 1.42 -29.94
CA ARG A 9 1.72 1.42 -28.48
C ARG A 9 1.14 0.18 -27.79
N HIS A 10 0.17 -0.50 -28.40
CA HIS A 10 -0.46 -1.68 -27.80
C HIS A 10 0.27 -3.00 -28.10
N LYS A 11 1.04 -3.08 -29.19
CA LYS A 11 1.80 -4.28 -29.55
C LYS A 11 3.09 -4.47 -28.74
N GLY A 12 3.70 -3.39 -28.24
CA GLY A 12 4.89 -3.44 -27.38
C GLY A 12 4.62 -3.94 -25.96
N ARG A 13 3.43 -3.68 -25.42
CA ARG A 13 3.02 -4.06 -24.05
C ARG A 13 2.75 -5.58 -23.89
N LYS A 14 2.48 -6.28 -25.00
CA LYS A 14 2.07 -7.69 -25.01
C LYS A 14 3.23 -8.69 -25.02
N ARG A 15 4.48 -8.22 -25.24
CA ARG A 15 5.68 -9.06 -25.32
C ARG A 15 6.54 -9.06 -24.05
N GLU A 16 6.27 -8.14 -23.13
CA GLU A 16 6.96 -7.97 -21.84
C GLU A 16 6.23 -8.69 -20.69
N SER A 17 4.96 -9.08 -20.89
CA SER A 17 4.06 -9.61 -19.85
C SER A 17 4.31 -11.06 -19.41
N ARG A 18 5.45 -11.66 -19.79
CA ARG A 18 5.80 -13.05 -19.46
C ARG A 18 6.80 -13.16 -18.30
N ARG A 19 7.20 -12.04 -17.66
CA ARG A 19 8.29 -12.00 -16.66
C ARG A 19 7.99 -11.46 -15.27
N ASP A 20 6.87 -10.79 -15.01
CA ASP A 20 6.63 -10.22 -13.68
C ASP A 20 5.42 -10.87 -13.01
N THR A 21 5.50 -12.18 -12.74
CA THR A 21 4.61 -12.83 -11.77
C THR A 21 5.19 -12.65 -10.37
N VAL A 22 4.32 -12.67 -9.36
CA VAL A 22 4.72 -12.61 -7.95
C VAL A 22 4.14 -13.80 -7.21
N TRP A 23 4.94 -14.39 -6.33
CA TRP A 23 4.49 -15.43 -5.42
C TRP A 23 4.04 -14.81 -4.10
N LEU A 24 2.74 -14.90 -3.83
CA LEU A 24 2.16 -14.57 -2.53
C LEU A 24 2.21 -15.81 -1.65
N PHE A 25 2.42 -15.65 -0.34
CA PHE A 25 2.48 -16.77 0.59
C PHE A 25 1.96 -16.43 1.98
N GLY A 26 1.58 -17.46 2.73
CA GLY A 26 0.88 -17.32 4.00
C GLY A 26 -0.64 -17.30 3.82
N LEU A 27 -1.35 -17.78 4.83
CA LEU A 27 -2.76 -18.11 4.69
C LEU A 27 -3.64 -16.88 4.42
N HIS A 28 -3.42 -15.77 5.12
CA HIS A 28 -4.22 -14.56 4.94
C HIS A 28 -3.96 -13.92 3.57
N ALA A 29 -2.70 -13.78 3.16
CA ALA A 29 -2.36 -13.21 1.86
C ALA A 29 -2.97 -14.04 0.71
N VAL A 30 -2.82 -15.37 0.76
CA VAL A 30 -3.40 -16.27 -0.25
C VAL A 30 -4.93 -16.23 -0.21
N ARG A 31 -5.56 -16.26 0.97
CA ARG A 31 -7.02 -16.17 1.12
C ARG A 31 -7.59 -14.93 0.43
N HIS A 32 -7.06 -13.75 0.77
CA HIS A 32 -7.56 -12.50 0.21
C HIS A 32 -7.30 -12.39 -1.28
N ALA A 33 -6.16 -12.89 -1.76
CA ALA A 33 -5.85 -12.90 -3.19
C ALA A 33 -6.77 -13.86 -3.97
N LEU A 34 -7.15 -15.00 -3.40
CA LEU A 34 -8.15 -15.91 -3.96
C LEU A 34 -9.53 -15.25 -4.06
N SER A 35 -9.94 -14.52 -3.03
CA SER A 35 -11.23 -13.80 -3.02
C SER A 35 -11.26 -12.53 -3.87
N ASN A 36 -10.12 -12.03 -4.36
CA ASN A 36 -10.08 -10.80 -5.15
C ASN A 36 -10.38 -11.10 -6.64
N PRO A 37 -11.50 -10.60 -7.22
CA PRO A 37 -11.84 -10.86 -8.62
C PRO A 37 -10.91 -10.14 -9.61
N ALA A 38 -10.29 -9.02 -9.21
CA ALA A 38 -9.35 -8.29 -10.05
C ALA A 38 -7.96 -8.97 -10.12
N ARG A 39 -7.70 -9.92 -9.23
CA ARG A 39 -6.43 -10.63 -9.14
C ARG A 39 -6.38 -11.77 -10.16
N GLU A 40 -5.44 -11.69 -11.10
CA GLU A 40 -5.13 -12.78 -12.03
C GLU A 40 -4.30 -13.86 -11.32
N LYS A 41 -4.92 -15.03 -11.13
CA LYS A 41 -4.39 -16.18 -10.40
C LYS A 41 -3.80 -17.17 -11.40
N LEU A 42 -2.58 -17.64 -11.17
CA LEU A 42 -1.84 -18.47 -12.13
C LEU A 42 -1.61 -19.89 -11.61
N ARG A 43 -1.05 -20.03 -10.41
CA ARG A 43 -0.74 -21.34 -9.82
C ARG A 43 -0.89 -21.32 -8.32
N LEU A 44 -1.67 -22.26 -7.78
CA LEU A 44 -1.94 -22.39 -6.35
C LEU A 44 -1.25 -23.65 -5.82
N VAL A 45 -0.39 -23.50 -4.83
CA VAL A 45 0.32 -24.61 -4.16
C VAL A 45 -0.07 -24.61 -2.68
N LEU A 46 -0.64 -25.71 -2.22
CA LEU A 46 -1.13 -25.86 -0.85
C LEU A 46 -0.61 -27.15 -0.22
N THR A 47 -0.35 -27.13 1.09
CA THR A 47 -0.33 -28.36 1.87
C THR A 47 -1.76 -28.81 2.16
N LYS A 48 -1.98 -30.07 2.51
CA LYS A 48 -3.31 -30.59 2.87
C LYS A 48 -3.99 -29.75 3.98
N ASN A 49 -3.25 -29.41 5.03
CA ASN A 49 -3.75 -28.57 6.12
C ASN A 49 -4.12 -27.15 5.64
N ALA A 50 -3.30 -26.55 4.77
CA ALA A 50 -3.62 -25.24 4.21
C ALA A 50 -4.86 -25.29 3.31
N PHE A 51 -5.04 -26.36 2.52
CA PHE A 51 -6.25 -26.58 1.73
C PHE A 51 -7.50 -26.67 2.60
N ASP A 52 -7.47 -27.43 3.69
CA ASP A 52 -8.61 -27.52 4.61
C ASP A 52 -8.99 -26.16 5.21
N ARG A 53 -7.99 -25.30 5.47
CA ARG A 53 -8.19 -23.94 5.99
C ARG A 53 -8.60 -22.90 4.94
N LEU A 54 -8.48 -23.21 3.65
CA LEU A 54 -8.78 -22.30 2.53
C LEU A 54 -9.87 -22.85 1.60
N ARG A 55 -10.48 -23.98 1.94
CA ARG A 55 -11.37 -24.75 1.06
C ARG A 55 -12.49 -23.90 0.47
N ASP A 56 -13.08 -23.02 1.28
CA ASP A 56 -14.12 -22.09 0.90
C ASP A 56 -13.68 -21.18 -0.26
N VAL A 57 -12.58 -20.44 -0.07
CA VAL A 57 -12.09 -19.47 -1.06
C VAL A 57 -11.42 -20.12 -2.26
N VAL A 58 -10.87 -21.33 -2.12
CA VAL A 58 -10.35 -22.11 -3.25
C VAL A 58 -11.50 -22.55 -4.17
N THR A 59 -12.59 -23.02 -3.58
CA THR A 59 -13.79 -23.44 -4.33
C THR A 59 -14.41 -22.25 -5.06
N GLU A 60 -14.55 -21.11 -4.38
CA GLU A 60 -15.07 -19.87 -4.97
C GLU A 60 -14.18 -19.33 -6.10
N ALA A 61 -12.85 -19.37 -5.91
CA ALA A 61 -11.90 -18.90 -6.92
C ALA A 61 -11.83 -19.81 -8.16
N GLY A 62 -12.34 -21.04 -8.09
CA GLY A 62 -12.37 -21.99 -9.22
C GLY A 62 -11.00 -22.44 -9.71
N ILE A 63 -9.96 -22.34 -8.88
CA ILE A 63 -8.59 -22.75 -9.20
C ILE A 63 -8.25 -24.09 -8.53
N GLU A 64 -7.76 -25.05 -9.30
CA GLU A 64 -7.34 -26.35 -8.75
C GLU A 64 -5.98 -26.23 -8.05
N PRO A 65 -5.85 -26.61 -6.77
CA PRO A 65 -4.59 -26.52 -6.04
C PRO A 65 -3.67 -27.71 -6.32
N GLU A 66 -2.38 -27.43 -6.47
CA GLU A 66 -1.31 -28.43 -6.36
C GLU A 66 -1.08 -28.76 -4.89
N ILE A 67 -1.51 -29.96 -4.47
CA ILE A 67 -1.31 -30.42 -3.09
C ILE A 67 0.12 -30.97 -2.92
N ALA A 68 0.91 -30.31 -2.07
CA ALA A 68 2.31 -30.63 -1.82
C ALA A 68 2.59 -31.03 -0.35
N ASP A 69 3.65 -31.79 -0.14
CA ASP A 69 4.19 -32.07 1.20
C ASP A 69 4.91 -30.82 1.75
N ALA A 70 4.75 -30.54 3.05
CA ALA A 70 5.39 -29.37 3.67
C ALA A 70 6.92 -29.39 3.59
N ARG A 71 7.54 -30.57 3.56
CA ARG A 71 9.00 -30.76 3.43
C ARG A 71 9.49 -30.63 1.98
N LYS A 72 8.58 -30.69 1.01
CA LYS A 72 8.87 -30.61 -0.44
C LYS A 72 7.91 -29.62 -1.09
N PHE A 73 7.96 -28.37 -0.63
CA PHE A 73 7.08 -27.31 -1.11
C PHE A 73 7.60 -26.75 -2.45
N PRO A 74 6.91 -26.94 -3.58
CA PRO A 74 7.46 -26.69 -4.91
C PRO A 74 7.43 -25.22 -5.36
N ALA A 75 6.78 -24.35 -4.59
CA ALA A 75 6.76 -22.91 -4.89
C ALA A 75 8.18 -22.32 -4.71
N PRO A 76 8.67 -21.51 -5.67
CA PRO A 76 10.01 -20.92 -5.65
C PRO A 76 10.08 -19.73 -4.67
N LEU A 77 9.94 -20.03 -3.37
CA LEU A 77 10.01 -19.06 -2.29
C LEU A 77 11.42 -19.01 -1.68
N ASP A 78 11.76 -17.88 -1.08
CA ASP A 78 12.96 -17.80 -0.24
C ASP A 78 12.81 -18.78 0.94
N PRO A 79 13.84 -19.58 1.30
CA PRO A 79 13.78 -20.54 2.41
C PRO A 79 13.39 -19.94 3.76
N ALA A 80 13.68 -18.66 4.02
CA ALA A 80 13.28 -17.95 5.23
C ALA A 80 11.79 -17.52 5.22
N SER A 81 11.09 -17.69 4.09
CA SER A 81 9.69 -17.32 3.96
C SER A 81 8.78 -18.23 4.80
N VAL A 82 8.08 -17.64 5.77
CA VAL A 82 7.07 -18.38 6.55
C VAL A 82 5.78 -18.52 5.72
N HIS A 83 5.74 -19.46 4.80
CA HIS A 83 4.60 -19.63 3.86
C HIS A 83 3.36 -20.30 4.46
N GLN A 84 3.47 -20.93 5.64
CA GLN A 84 2.34 -21.59 6.35
C GLN A 84 1.62 -22.64 5.48
N GLY A 85 2.35 -23.25 4.56
CA GLY A 85 1.83 -24.26 3.64
C GLY A 85 0.94 -23.71 2.52
N ALA A 86 0.91 -22.40 2.25
CA ALA A 86 0.13 -21.82 1.16
C ALA A 86 0.96 -20.84 0.33
N ALA A 87 0.91 -20.99 -0.99
CA ALA A 87 1.49 -20.06 -1.94
C ALA A 87 0.64 -19.95 -3.21
N LEU A 88 0.56 -18.74 -3.76
CA LEU A 88 -0.21 -18.43 -4.95
C LEU A 88 0.63 -17.54 -5.87
N GLU A 89 0.89 -18.02 -7.07
CA GLU A 89 1.48 -17.24 -8.16
C GLU A 89 0.37 -16.38 -8.80
N VAL A 90 0.63 -15.08 -8.91
CA VAL A 90 -0.31 -14.10 -9.46
C VAL A 90 0.40 -13.10 -10.35
N LYS A 91 -0.38 -12.32 -11.12
CA LYS A 91 0.10 -11.02 -11.61
C LYS A 91 -0.10 -9.92 -10.56
N PRO A 92 0.80 -8.93 -10.48
CA PRO A 92 0.61 -7.72 -9.67
C PRO A 92 -0.71 -7.02 -9.99
N LEU A 93 -1.30 -6.34 -8.99
CA LEU A 93 -2.53 -5.57 -9.23
C LEU A 93 -2.21 -4.31 -10.03
N ASP A 94 -3.03 -4.04 -11.04
CA ASP A 94 -3.07 -2.75 -11.72
C ASP A 94 -4.16 -1.89 -11.09
N TRP A 95 -3.75 -1.02 -10.16
CA TRP A 95 -4.65 -0.09 -9.49
C TRP A 95 -5.05 1.11 -10.36
N GLY A 96 -4.46 1.26 -11.55
CA GLY A 96 -4.68 2.41 -12.40
C GLY A 96 -3.97 3.68 -11.93
N ALA A 97 -4.43 4.82 -12.43
CA ALA A 97 -3.84 6.12 -12.15
C ALA A 97 -4.42 6.72 -10.86
N LEU A 98 -3.59 7.43 -10.10
CA LEU A 98 -3.96 7.98 -8.78
C LEU A 98 -5.20 8.87 -8.89
N GLU A 99 -5.28 9.70 -9.93
CA GLU A 99 -6.34 10.69 -10.15
C GLU A 99 -7.71 10.03 -10.34
N LEU A 100 -7.75 8.78 -10.81
CA LEU A 100 -8.99 8.01 -10.96
C LEU A 100 -9.49 7.44 -9.64
N LEU A 101 -8.66 7.42 -8.59
CA LEU A 101 -8.98 6.84 -7.29
C LEU A 101 -9.49 7.87 -6.27
N LEU A 102 -9.28 9.16 -6.55
CA LEU A 102 -9.59 10.28 -5.64
C LEU A 102 -11.06 10.75 -5.64
N PRO A 103 -11.83 10.68 -6.75
CA PRO A 103 -13.19 11.26 -6.78
C PRO A 103 -14.24 10.51 -5.95
N ASP A 104 -14.11 9.17 -5.84
CA ASP A 104 -15.22 8.28 -5.40
C ASP A 104 -15.09 7.71 -3.97
N ARG A 105 -14.14 8.18 -3.15
CA ARG A 105 -13.91 7.63 -1.81
C ARG A 105 -14.47 8.56 -0.73
N ARG A 106 -15.25 7.99 0.20
CA ARG A 106 -15.75 8.65 1.43
C ARG A 106 -14.63 9.08 2.38
N SER A 107 -13.45 8.46 2.25
CA SER A 107 -12.30 8.81 3.05
C SER A 107 -11.60 10.03 2.48
N LEU A 108 -11.07 10.86 3.37
CA LEU A 108 -10.39 12.09 3.00
C LEU A 108 -8.87 11.97 3.24
N VAL A 109 -8.32 10.76 3.50
CA VAL A 109 -6.87 10.55 3.73
C VAL A 109 -6.19 9.80 2.58
N VAL A 110 -5.05 10.31 2.12
CA VAL A 110 -4.06 9.57 1.31
C VAL A 110 -2.75 9.50 2.09
N LEU A 111 -2.06 8.35 2.03
CA LEU A 111 -0.74 8.19 2.65
C LEU A 111 0.34 8.16 1.57
N CYS A 112 1.36 9.00 1.68
CA CYS A 112 2.47 9.11 0.74
C CYS A 112 3.78 8.70 1.42
N LEU A 113 4.46 7.69 0.87
CA LEU A 113 5.68 7.13 1.43
C LEU A 113 6.89 7.57 0.61
N ASP A 114 7.74 8.43 1.18
CA ASP A 114 9.01 8.83 0.58
C ASP A 114 10.10 7.83 0.95
N ARG A 115 10.34 6.90 0.03
CA ARG A 115 11.42 5.91 0.07
C ARG A 115 11.40 4.90 1.21
N VAL A 116 10.21 4.46 1.63
CA VAL A 116 10.08 3.30 2.51
C VAL A 116 10.36 2.01 1.72
N THR A 117 11.52 1.40 1.94
CA THR A 117 12.03 0.27 1.15
C THR A 117 11.76 -1.11 1.74
N ASP A 118 11.54 -1.21 3.05
CA ASP A 118 11.30 -2.48 3.72
C ASP A 118 9.86 -2.99 3.46
N PRO A 119 9.68 -4.16 2.81
CA PRO A 119 8.36 -4.73 2.56
C PRO A 119 7.57 -5.02 3.85
N HIS A 120 8.23 -5.28 4.98
CA HIS A 120 7.54 -5.50 6.24
C HIS A 120 6.88 -4.21 6.75
N ASN A 121 7.63 -3.11 6.79
CA ASN A 121 7.11 -1.77 7.09
C ASN A 121 5.97 -1.38 6.14
N VAL A 122 6.15 -1.50 4.81
CA VAL A 122 5.10 -1.12 3.84
C VAL A 122 3.85 -1.99 4.01
N GLY A 123 4.00 -3.29 4.25
CA GLY A 123 2.85 -4.17 4.49
C GLY A 123 2.10 -3.80 5.77
N ALA A 124 2.81 -3.50 6.86
CA ALA A 124 2.18 -3.02 8.11
C ALA A 124 1.45 -1.69 7.90
N ILE A 125 2.05 -0.77 7.14
CA ILE A 125 1.43 0.50 6.76
C ILE A 125 0.14 0.28 5.96
N LEU A 126 0.16 -0.58 4.93
CA LEU A 126 -1.04 -0.91 4.15
C LEU A 126 -2.16 -1.45 5.03
N ARG A 127 -1.80 -2.30 6.00
CA ARG A 127 -2.76 -2.86 6.96
C ARG A 127 -3.38 -1.77 7.84
N SER A 128 -2.58 -0.88 8.41
CA SER A 128 -3.09 0.26 9.20
C SER A 128 -3.92 1.21 8.34
N ALA A 129 -3.47 1.51 7.13
CA ALA A 129 -4.15 2.38 6.19
C ALA A 129 -5.52 1.82 5.78
N GLU A 130 -5.65 0.52 5.55
CA GLU A 130 -6.95 -0.12 5.28
C GLU A 130 -7.89 -0.04 6.49
N VAL A 131 -7.37 -0.28 7.71
CA VAL A 131 -8.16 -0.20 8.96
C VAL A 131 -8.70 1.20 9.22
N PHE A 132 -7.86 2.22 9.00
CA PHE A 132 -8.25 3.63 9.16
C PHE A 132 -8.90 4.21 7.89
N GLY A 133 -9.18 3.36 6.90
CA GLY A 133 -9.94 3.71 5.72
C GLY A 133 -9.24 4.69 4.78
N ALA A 134 -7.91 4.74 4.70
CA ALA A 134 -7.21 5.55 3.71
C ALA A 134 -7.68 5.23 2.28
N CYS A 135 -7.63 6.22 1.38
CA CYS A 135 -8.03 6.04 -0.02
C CYS A 135 -6.99 5.25 -0.82
N ALA A 136 -5.72 5.51 -0.53
CA ALA A 136 -4.59 4.93 -1.23
C ALA A 136 -3.32 5.10 -0.38
N VAL A 137 -2.34 4.23 -0.65
CA VAL A 137 -0.95 4.41 -0.28
C VAL A 137 -0.15 4.65 -1.55
N VAL A 138 0.57 5.76 -1.62
CA VAL A 138 1.36 6.20 -2.78
C VAL A 138 2.84 6.10 -2.45
N ALA A 139 3.65 5.52 -3.34
CA ALA A 139 5.10 5.44 -3.17
C ALA A 139 5.84 5.58 -4.51
N PRO A 140 7.11 6.02 -4.52
CA PRO A 140 7.96 5.94 -5.72
C PRO A 140 8.07 4.52 -6.31
N LEU A 141 8.18 4.41 -7.64
CA LEU A 141 8.48 3.14 -8.33
C LEU A 141 9.87 2.60 -7.98
N ARG A 142 10.81 3.49 -7.70
CA ARG A 142 12.19 3.18 -7.33
C ARG A 142 12.45 3.61 -5.90
N HIS A 143 13.26 2.86 -5.18
CA HIS A 143 13.58 3.12 -3.78
C HIS A 143 12.37 3.00 -2.84
N SER A 144 11.38 2.20 -3.20
CA SER A 144 10.30 1.77 -2.32
C SER A 144 10.07 0.27 -2.48
N ALA A 145 9.46 -0.37 -1.49
CA ALA A 145 9.21 -1.81 -1.54
C ALA A 145 8.28 -2.15 -2.73
N PRO A 146 8.69 -3.02 -3.67
CA PRO A 146 7.77 -3.52 -4.69
C PRO A 146 6.75 -4.48 -4.07
N GLU A 147 5.70 -4.79 -4.83
CA GLU A 147 4.80 -5.89 -4.48
C GLU A 147 5.63 -7.20 -4.41
N THR A 148 5.60 -7.84 -3.25
CA THR A 148 6.33 -9.08 -2.96
C THR A 148 5.49 -9.95 -2.03
N GLY A 149 5.78 -11.26 -1.97
CA GLY A 149 5.12 -12.14 -1.01
C GLY A 149 5.33 -11.73 0.45
N ALA A 150 6.51 -11.18 0.79
CA ALA A 150 6.79 -10.66 2.14
C ALA A 150 5.91 -9.45 2.48
N LEU A 151 5.76 -8.50 1.55
CA LEU A 151 4.86 -7.36 1.70
C LEU A 151 3.41 -7.83 1.84
N ALA A 152 2.95 -8.72 0.96
CA ALA A 152 1.59 -9.26 0.99
C ALA A 152 1.27 -9.98 2.31
N LYS A 153 2.24 -10.76 2.81
CA LYS A 153 2.14 -11.45 4.10
C LYS A 153 2.02 -10.45 5.26
N SER A 154 2.85 -9.40 5.28
CA SER A 154 2.80 -8.35 6.30
C SER A 154 1.48 -7.56 6.24
N ALA A 155 0.99 -7.27 5.03
CA ALA A 155 -0.28 -6.57 4.78
C ALA A 155 -1.53 -7.36 5.19
N SER A 156 -1.42 -8.69 5.35
CA SER A 156 -2.50 -9.56 5.82
C SER A 156 -3.84 -9.36 5.08
N GLY A 157 -3.78 -9.18 3.76
CA GLY A 157 -4.95 -8.96 2.90
C GLY A 157 -5.22 -7.52 2.50
N ALA A 158 -4.63 -6.52 3.17
CA ALA A 158 -4.81 -5.12 2.80
C ALA A 158 -4.29 -4.80 1.39
N LEU A 159 -3.25 -5.52 0.93
CA LEU A 159 -2.73 -5.41 -0.44
C LEU A 159 -3.77 -5.72 -1.53
N GLU A 160 -4.83 -6.47 -1.21
CA GLU A 160 -5.89 -6.81 -2.17
C GLU A 160 -7.05 -5.81 -2.17
N ARG A 161 -7.08 -4.88 -1.22
CA ARG A 161 -8.24 -4.02 -0.92
C ARG A 161 -7.93 -2.54 -1.04
N LEU A 162 -6.73 -2.16 -0.62
CA LEU A 162 -6.24 -0.79 -0.60
C LEU A 162 -5.31 -0.53 -1.79
N PRO A 163 -5.57 0.49 -2.63
CA PRO A 163 -4.67 0.86 -3.70
C PRO A 163 -3.26 1.17 -3.21
N TYR A 164 -2.30 0.35 -3.64
CA TYR A 164 -0.87 0.62 -3.49
C TYR A 164 -0.31 1.15 -4.81
N VAL A 165 -0.33 2.47 -4.97
CA VAL A 165 0.01 3.15 -6.23
C VAL A 165 1.48 3.51 -6.26
N ARG A 166 2.21 2.97 -7.23
CA ARG A 166 3.63 3.29 -7.42
C ARG A 166 3.84 4.30 -8.55
N VAL A 167 4.36 5.48 -8.21
CA VAL A 167 4.52 6.63 -9.12
C VAL A 167 5.97 6.87 -9.52
N ARG A 168 6.22 7.48 -10.68
CA ARG A 168 7.60 7.77 -11.15
C ARG A 168 8.28 8.86 -10.33
N ASN A 169 7.51 9.87 -9.91
CA ASN A 169 8.00 11.01 -9.15
C ASN A 169 6.98 11.35 -8.07
N LEU A 170 7.39 11.24 -6.80
CA LEU A 170 6.51 11.52 -5.67
C LEU A 170 6.18 13.00 -5.56
N ALA A 171 7.13 13.91 -5.82
CA ALA A 171 6.88 15.35 -5.73
C ALA A 171 5.79 15.80 -6.72
N SER A 172 5.82 15.28 -7.94
CA SER A 172 4.75 15.55 -8.92
C SER A 172 3.41 14.98 -8.47
N ALA A 173 3.38 13.74 -7.93
CA ALA A 173 2.13 13.17 -7.40
C ALA A 173 1.58 13.96 -6.21
N LEU A 174 2.44 14.56 -5.38
CA LEU A 174 2.02 15.47 -4.30
C LEU A 174 1.41 16.76 -4.85
N GLU A 175 1.99 17.33 -5.91
CA GLU A 175 1.39 18.48 -6.61
C GLU A 175 0.01 18.14 -7.19
N ASP A 176 -0.14 16.96 -7.81
CA ASP A 176 -1.41 16.48 -8.34
C ASP A 176 -2.46 16.32 -7.21
N LEU A 177 -2.06 15.75 -6.06
CA LEU A 177 -2.93 15.67 -4.88
C LEU A 177 -3.37 17.04 -4.38
N ARG A 178 -2.46 18.02 -4.34
CA ARG A 178 -2.79 19.41 -3.97
C ARG A 178 -3.81 20.01 -4.93
N LEU A 179 -3.64 19.81 -6.24
CA LEU A 179 -4.61 20.26 -7.25
C LEU A 179 -5.99 19.58 -7.09
N CYS A 180 -6.02 18.36 -6.55
CA CYS A 180 -7.24 17.65 -6.17
C CYS A 180 -7.80 18.05 -4.78
N GLY A 181 -7.27 19.11 -4.16
CA GLY A 181 -7.78 19.65 -2.89
C GLY A 181 -7.28 18.95 -1.63
N PHE A 182 -6.20 18.18 -1.73
CA PHE A 182 -5.53 17.63 -0.54
C PHE A 182 -4.57 18.65 0.08
N PHE A 183 -4.66 18.80 1.39
CA PHE A 183 -3.68 19.49 2.21
C PHE A 183 -2.56 18.52 2.62
N LEU A 184 -1.33 18.85 2.27
CA LEU A 184 -0.17 17.96 2.41
C LEU A 184 0.55 18.22 3.75
N ILE A 185 0.56 17.23 4.63
CA ILE A 185 1.25 17.29 5.93
C ILE A 185 2.41 16.30 5.91
N GLY A 186 3.63 16.83 5.91
CA GLY A 186 4.85 16.03 6.04
C GLY A 186 5.17 15.74 7.49
N LEU A 187 5.45 14.48 7.82
CA LEU A 187 5.89 14.10 9.16
C LEU A 187 7.39 14.17 9.28
N ASP A 188 7.84 14.96 10.26
CA ASP A 188 9.24 15.21 10.53
C ASP A 188 9.43 15.36 12.04
N GLY A 189 10.38 14.63 12.62
CA GLY A 189 10.65 14.67 14.06
C GLY A 189 11.07 16.06 14.55
N GLU A 190 11.72 16.82 13.68
CA GLU A 190 12.27 18.15 13.98
C GLU A 190 11.27 19.29 13.67
N ALA A 191 10.01 18.99 13.35
CA ALA A 191 9.03 20.02 13.07
C ALA A 191 8.55 20.73 14.35
N ASP A 192 8.42 22.06 14.31
CA ASP A 192 7.96 22.89 15.44
C ASP A 192 6.49 22.67 15.83
N GLN A 193 5.65 22.24 14.89
CA GLN A 193 4.23 22.02 15.11
C GLN A 193 3.92 20.56 15.44
N MET A 194 3.00 20.32 16.38
CA MET A 194 2.47 18.98 16.65
C MET A 194 1.48 18.55 15.56
N LEU A 195 1.40 17.25 15.29
CA LEU A 195 0.50 16.69 14.28
C LEU A 195 -0.96 17.06 14.52
N GLU A 196 -1.43 17.02 15.75
CA GLU A 196 -2.80 17.36 16.13
C GLU A 196 -3.15 18.81 15.77
N ALA A 197 -2.21 19.73 16.00
CA ALA A 197 -2.39 21.15 15.66
C ALA A 197 -2.41 21.35 14.13
N ALA A 198 -1.47 20.72 13.41
CA ALA A 198 -1.44 20.79 11.94
C ALA A 198 -2.71 20.19 11.32
N LEU A 199 -3.23 19.09 11.90
CA LEU A 199 -4.49 18.48 11.49
C LEU A 199 -5.69 19.38 11.80
N ALA A 200 -5.72 20.12 12.91
CA ALA A 200 -6.82 21.02 13.22
C ALA A 200 -6.92 22.20 12.24
N GLU A 201 -5.77 22.69 11.74
CA GLU A 201 -5.68 23.81 10.80
C GLU A 201 -5.89 23.41 9.33
N ALA A 202 -5.65 22.14 8.98
CA ALA A 202 -5.70 21.67 7.60
C ALA A 202 -7.14 21.72 7.03
N PRO A 203 -7.43 22.29 5.85
CA PRO A 203 -8.74 22.21 5.25
C PRO A 203 -9.01 20.83 4.62
N GLY A 204 -10.25 20.35 4.71
CA GLY A 204 -10.78 19.26 3.87
C GLY A 204 -9.96 17.96 3.88
N ARG A 205 -9.47 17.57 2.69
CA ARG A 205 -8.75 16.30 2.44
C ARG A 205 -7.28 16.40 2.87
N ILE A 206 -6.72 15.31 3.37
CA ILE A 206 -5.40 15.27 3.98
C ILE A 206 -4.52 14.26 3.25
N ALA A 207 -3.34 14.68 2.82
CA ALA A 207 -2.28 13.76 2.43
C ALA A 207 -1.20 13.75 3.51
N LEU A 208 -1.02 12.61 4.16
CA LEU A 208 0.05 12.41 5.13
C LEU A 208 1.29 11.92 4.39
N VAL A 209 2.43 12.59 4.57
CA VAL A 209 3.68 12.26 3.87
C VAL A 209 4.72 11.81 4.88
N LEU A 210 5.20 10.58 4.77
CA LEU A 210 6.18 10.00 5.69
C LEU A 210 7.43 9.55 4.95
N GLY A 211 8.58 9.85 5.55
CA GLY A 211 9.88 9.48 5.02
C GLY A 211 10.37 8.11 5.48
N ALA A 212 11.51 7.70 4.94
CA ALA A 212 12.22 6.52 5.40
C ALA A 212 12.72 6.72 6.84
N GLU A 213 12.82 5.62 7.59
CA GLU A 213 13.40 5.62 8.93
C GLU A 213 14.84 6.17 8.90
N GLY A 214 15.19 7.02 9.87
CA GLY A 214 16.48 7.71 9.95
C GLY A 214 16.65 8.88 8.97
N GLN A 215 16.51 8.67 7.66
CA GLN A 215 16.71 9.75 6.66
C GLN A 215 15.56 10.75 6.61
N GLY A 216 14.36 10.36 7.05
CA GLY A 216 13.17 11.18 6.99
C GLY A 216 12.77 11.53 5.56
N LEU A 217 12.12 12.69 5.40
CA LEU A 217 11.67 13.20 4.12
C LEU A 217 12.84 13.76 3.31
N ARG A 218 12.84 13.51 2.00
CA ARG A 218 13.78 14.19 1.11
C ARG A 218 13.43 15.67 1.03
N MET A 219 14.45 16.52 0.87
CA MET A 219 14.28 17.97 0.75
C MET A 219 13.16 18.36 -0.24
N LYS A 220 13.12 17.78 -1.45
CA LYS A 220 12.06 18.07 -2.43
C LYS A 220 10.66 17.70 -1.92
N THR A 221 10.52 16.54 -1.28
CA THR A 221 9.25 16.07 -0.69
C THR A 221 8.84 16.97 0.48
N ARG A 222 9.81 17.33 1.33
CA ARG A 222 9.62 18.22 2.47
C ARG A 222 9.14 19.60 2.02
N THR A 223 9.78 20.21 1.02
CA THR A 223 9.38 21.50 0.44
C THR A 223 8.04 21.42 -0.30
N ALA A 224 7.65 20.25 -0.78
CA ALA A 224 6.35 20.06 -1.43
C ALA A 224 5.20 19.99 -0.42
N CYS A 225 5.43 19.81 0.89
CA CYS A 225 4.37 19.77 1.90
C CYS A 225 3.88 21.18 2.25
N ASP A 226 2.59 21.35 2.54
CA ASP A 226 2.01 22.62 3.00
C ASP A 226 2.40 22.92 4.46
N ARG A 227 2.49 21.85 5.26
CA ARG A 227 2.93 21.88 6.65
C ARG A 227 3.85 20.72 6.97
N LEU A 228 4.73 20.95 7.94
CA LEU A 228 5.50 19.91 8.58
C LEU A 228 5.05 19.80 10.02
N ALA A 229 4.90 18.57 10.50
CA ALA A 229 4.46 18.31 11.85
C ALA A 229 5.18 17.10 12.45
N ARG A 230 5.30 17.08 13.77
CA ARG A 230 5.87 15.95 14.52
C ARG A 230 4.79 15.22 15.30
N ILE A 231 5.00 13.94 15.51
CA ILE A 231 4.24 13.17 16.52
C ILE A 231 4.89 13.47 17.87
N GLY A 232 4.09 13.90 18.84
CA GLY A 232 4.60 14.21 20.19
C GLY A 232 5.21 12.98 20.87
N ALA A 233 6.41 13.14 21.42
CA ALA A 233 7.08 12.15 22.27
C ALA A 233 7.33 12.76 23.66
N VAL A 234 7.07 12.00 24.72
CA VAL A 234 7.27 12.45 26.11
C VAL A 234 8.74 12.27 26.56
N GLY A 235 9.47 11.35 25.92
CA GLY A 235 10.90 11.09 26.20
C GLY A 235 11.81 11.57 25.07
N GLY A 236 13.12 11.64 25.34
CA GLY A 236 14.15 12.02 24.36
C GLY A 236 14.54 10.90 23.39
N PHE A 237 13.57 10.15 22.87
CA PHE A 237 13.83 9.11 21.87
C PHE A 237 13.68 9.69 20.47
N ASP A 238 14.73 9.58 19.65
CA ASP A 238 14.91 10.42 18.46
C ASP A 238 14.01 10.06 17.27
N SER A 239 13.44 8.85 17.20
CA SER A 239 12.57 8.49 16.07
C SER A 239 11.63 7.33 16.35
N LEU A 240 10.46 7.35 15.70
CA LEU A 240 9.50 6.25 15.71
C LEU A 240 9.64 5.45 14.40
N ASN A 241 9.50 4.12 14.47
CA ASN A 241 9.44 3.29 13.27
C ASN A 241 8.33 3.82 12.33
N VAL A 242 8.63 3.88 11.03
CA VAL A 242 7.75 4.51 10.03
C VAL A 242 6.36 3.86 9.95
N SER A 243 6.23 2.56 10.22
CA SER A 243 4.93 1.88 10.24
C SER A 243 4.08 2.29 11.44
N ASN A 244 4.69 2.42 12.61
CA ASN A 244 4.05 2.94 13.82
C ASN A 244 3.68 4.41 13.67
N ALA A 245 4.58 5.24 13.13
CA ALA A 245 4.29 6.65 12.85
C ALA A 245 3.12 6.80 11.88
N SER A 246 3.08 5.98 10.83
CA SER A 246 1.95 5.96 9.89
C SER A 246 0.65 5.60 10.59
N ALA A 247 0.64 4.58 11.46
CA ALA A 247 -0.56 4.17 12.18
C ALA A 247 -1.10 5.26 13.12
N VAL A 248 -0.23 5.92 13.89
CA VAL A 248 -0.60 7.05 14.76
C VAL A 248 -1.16 8.21 13.94
N ALA A 249 -0.49 8.54 12.84
CA ALA A 249 -0.90 9.65 11.99
C ALA A 249 -2.25 9.40 11.30
N LEU A 250 -2.45 8.19 10.78
CA LEU A 250 -3.72 7.75 10.20
C LEU A 250 -4.84 7.80 11.23
N TYR A 251 -4.61 7.31 12.45
CA TYR A 251 -5.58 7.38 13.53
C TYR A 251 -5.98 8.84 13.83
N ALA A 252 -5.01 9.71 14.05
CA ALA A 252 -5.25 11.12 14.34
C ALA A 252 -6.04 11.82 13.22
N ALA A 253 -5.66 11.60 11.96
CA ALA A 253 -6.36 12.15 10.80
C ALA A 253 -7.80 11.62 10.68
N THR A 254 -8.01 10.33 10.97
CA THR A 254 -9.33 9.69 10.91
C THR A 254 -10.25 10.22 12.01
N GLN A 255 -9.76 10.36 13.25
CA GLN A 255 -10.55 10.91 14.36
C GLN A 255 -11.02 12.34 14.06
N ARG A 256 -10.12 13.15 13.48
CA ARG A 256 -10.44 14.51 13.06
C ARG A 256 -11.51 14.54 11.96
N GLN A 257 -11.51 13.59 11.03
CA GLN A 257 -12.54 13.49 9.99
C GLN A 257 -13.90 13.08 10.54
N LEU A 258 -13.94 12.10 11.45
CA LEU A 258 -15.18 11.69 12.11
C LEU A 258 -15.80 12.86 12.89
N ALA A 259 -14.99 13.61 13.64
CA ALA A 259 -15.46 14.80 14.36
C ALA A 259 -15.95 15.93 13.43
N ALA A 260 -15.43 16.04 12.20
CA ALA A 260 -15.90 17.02 11.23
C ALA A 260 -17.28 16.64 10.65
N VAL A 261 -17.52 15.35 10.40
CA VAL A 261 -18.83 14.85 9.93
C VAL A 261 -19.92 15.05 10.98
N ASP A 262 -19.61 14.80 12.26
CA ASP A 262 -20.56 14.99 13.36
C ASP A 262 -20.98 16.46 13.55
N ASN A 263 -20.17 17.42 13.11
CA ASN A 263 -20.49 18.85 13.19
C ASN A 263 -21.28 19.37 11.97
N GLU A 264 -21.38 18.59 10.89
CA GLU A 264 -22.18 18.93 9.70
C GLU A 264 -23.57 18.28 9.69
N THR A 265 -23.88 17.44 10.69
CA THR A 265 -25.16 16.72 10.86
C THR A 265 -25.98 17.31 11.99
#